data_AF-X1G860-F1
#
_entry.id   AF-X1G860-F1
#
_cell.length_a   1.000
_cell.length_b   1.000
_cell.length_c   1.000
_cell.angle_alpha   90.00
_cell.angle_beta   90.00
_cell.angle_gamma   90.00
#
_symmetry.space_group_name_H-M   'P 1'
#
loop_
_entity.id
_entity.type
_entity.pdbx_description
1 polymer ?
#
loop_
_entity_poly.entity_id
_entity_poly.type
_entity_poly.pdbx_seq_one_letter_code
_entity_poly.pdbx_strand_id
1 'polypeptide(L)' 'CVIFISSEVSEVVKVSDRILALSQGRISGEFKHGVSQEEIMRIILKEDE' A
#
# COMPACT_ATOMS: atom_id res chain seq x y z
N CYS A 1 11.50 15.03 -2.84
CA CYS A 1 11.24 13.59 -2.62
C CYS A 1 10.91 13.43 -1.15
N VAL A 2 9.74 12.88 -0.83
CA VAL A 2 9.30 12.62 0.54
C VAL A 2 8.95 11.13 0.61
N ILE A 3 9.36 10.47 1.70
CA ILE A 3 8.99 9.10 1.99
C ILE A 3 8.06 9.13 3.19
N PHE A 4 6.84 8.65 3.00
CA PHE A 4 5.83 8.51 4.05
C PHE A 4 5.57 7.02 4.29
N ILE A 5 5.65 6.60 5.55
CA ILE A 5 5.40 5.22 5.97
C ILE A 5 4.28 5.26 6.99
N SER A 6 3.20 4.53 6.72
CA SER A 6 2.08 4.35 7.63
C SER A 6 1.52 2.95 7.45
N SER A 7 1.02 2.35 8.53
CA SER A 7 0.24 1.11 8.50
C SER A 7 -1.23 1.37 8.18
N GLU A 8 -1.67 2.63 8.23
CA GLU A 8 -3.04 3.01 7.90
C GLU A 8 -3.19 3.26 6.41
N VAL A 9 -3.78 2.29 5.70
CA VAL A 9 -3.96 2.36 4.23
C VAL A 9 -4.71 3.62 3.80
N SER A 10 -5.70 4.05 4.60
CA SER A 10 -6.49 5.25 4.31
C SER A 10 -5.67 6.55 4.31
N GLU A 11 -4.56 6.60 5.04
CA GLU A 11 -3.66 7.76 5.05
C GLU A 11 -2.77 7.79 3.81
N VAL A 12 -2.12 6.65 3.49
CA VAL A 12 -1.21 6.56 2.34
C VAL A 12 -1.94 6.81 1.01
N VAL A 13 -3.19 6.35 0.87
CA VAL A 13 -4.01 6.59 -0.33
C VAL A 13 -4.30 8.08 -0.53
N LYS A 14 -4.46 8.86 0.54
CA LYS A 14 -4.80 10.29 0.46
C LYS A 14 -3.62 11.17 0.05
N VAL A 15 -2.40 10.79 0.45
CA VAL A 15 -1.23 11.70 0.36
C VAL A 15 -0.19 11.27 -0.67
N SER A 16 -0.21 10.01 -1.10
CA SER A 16 0.88 9.45 -1.91
C SER A 16 0.57 9.45 -3.40
N ASP A 17 1.57 9.82 -4.21
CA ASP A 17 1.56 9.65 -5.67
C ASP A 17 1.80 8.19 -6.09
N ARG A 18 2.60 7.47 -5.27
CA ARG A 18 2.99 6.07 -5.44
C ARG A 18 2.98 5.38 -4.09
N ILE A 19 2.51 4.15 -4.06
CA ILE A 19 2.36 3.36 -2.83
C ILE A 19 3.03 2.01 -3.04
N LEU A 20 3.90 1.63 -2.11
CA LEU A 20 4.48 0.29 -2.03
C LEU A 20 3.89 -0.40 -0.81
N ALA A 21 3.24 -1.54 -1.01
CA ALA A 21 2.81 -2.39 0.09
C ALA A 21 3.97 -3.31 0.49
N LEU A 22 4.21 -3.41 1.80
CA LEU A 22 5.24 -4.25 2.37
C LEU A 22 4.57 -5.31 3.24
N SER A 23 4.84 -6.59 2.97
CA SER A 23 4.45 -7.72 3.83
C SER A 23 5.62 -8.67 3.99
N GLN A 24 5.82 -9.24 5.19
CA GLN A 24 6.88 -10.21 5.49
C GLN A 24 8.28 -9.79 5.00
N GLY A 25 8.61 -8.50 5.07
CA GLY A 25 9.89 -7.95 4.62
C GLY A 25 10.08 -7.90 3.10
N ARG A 26 9.02 -8.08 2.31
CA ARG A 26 9.02 -8.02 0.84
C ARG A 26 7.98 -7.02 0.35
N ILE A 27 8.23 -6.45 -0.83
CA ILE A 27 7.25 -5.61 -1.51
C ILE A 27 6.20 -6.53 -2.13
N SER A 28 4.97 -6.43 -1.63
CA SER A 28 3.84 -7.26 -2.00
C SER A 28 3.00 -6.66 -3.12
N GLY A 29 3.12 -5.34 -3.33
CA GLY A 29 2.43 -4.63 -4.40
C GLY A 29 2.94 -3.22 -4.61
N GLU A 30 2.77 -2.72 -5.83
CA GLU A 30 3.02 -1.33 -6.19
C GLU A 30 1.76 -0.73 -6.82
N PHE A 31 1.38 0.45 -6.34
CA PHE A 31 0.17 1.14 -6.76
C PHE A 31 0.46 2.61 -7.08
N LYS A 32 -0.36 3.18 -7.95
CA LYS A 32 -0.37 4.62 -8.23
C LYS A 32 -1.49 5.30 -7.44
N HIS A 33 -1.41 6.62 -7.39
CA HIS A 33 -2.50 7.45 -6.87
C HIS A 33 -3.86 7.07 -7.47
N GLY A 34 -4.91 7.10 -6.64
CA GLY A 34 -6.28 6.77 -7.04
C GLY A 34 -6.68 5.30 -6.88
N VAL A 35 -5.76 4.42 -6.45
CA VAL A 35 -6.10 3.05 -6.04
C VAL A 35 -7.06 3.06 -4.84
N SER A 36 -8.01 2.13 -4.80
CA SER A 36 -8.92 1.98 -3.66
C SER A 36 -8.23 1.29 -2.48
N GLN A 37 -8.69 1.58 -1.26
CA GLN A 37 -8.21 0.89 -0.06
C GLN A 37 -8.48 -0.62 -0.14
N GLU A 38 -9.64 -1.04 -0.65
CA GLU A 38 -9.97 -2.47 -0.79
C GLU A 38 -9.01 -3.21 -1.73
N GLU A 39 -8.56 -2.58 -2.81
CA GLU A 39 -7.59 -3.20 -3.74
C GLU A 39 -6.24 -3.43 -3.07
N ILE A 40 -5.74 -2.46 -2.31
CA ILE A 40 -4.49 -2.61 -1.55
C ILE A 40 -4.63 -3.73 -0.51
N MET A 41 -5.71 -3.71 0.28
CA MET A 41 -5.95 -4.72 1.33
C MET A 41 -6.05 -6.13 0.75
N ARG A 42 -6.68 -6.29 -0.42
CA ARG A 42 -6.77 -7.58 -1.10
C ARG A 42 -5.40 -8.15 -1.47
N ILE A 43 -4.43 -7.31 -1.85
CA ILE A 43 -3.08 -7.74 -2.19
C ILE A 43 -2.31 -8.13 -0.92
N ILE A 44 -2.41 -7.32 0.14
CA ILE A 44 -1.74 -7.60 1.42
C ILE A 44 -2.22 -8.93 2.00
N LEU A 45 -3.54 -9.14 2.06
CA LEU A 45 -4.15 -10.36 2.62
C LEU A 45 -3.89 -11.62 1.77
N LYS A 46 -3.67 -11.47 0.46
CA LYS A 46 -3.35 -12.60 -0.42
C LYS A 46 -1.96 -13.17 -0.22
N GLU A 47 -1.03 -12.40 0.34
CA GLU A 47 0.29 -12.91 0.70
C GLU A 47 0.34 -13.60 2.07
N ASP A 48 -0.71 -13.46 2.88
CA ASP A 48 -0.81 -14.12 4.19
C ASP A 48 -1.37 -15.57 4.09
N GLU A 49 -1.64 -16.08 2.88
CA GLU A 49 -1.95 -17.49 2.55
C GLU A 49 -0.73 -18.24 1.98
#